data_AF-A0A944U449-F1
#
_entry.id   AF-A0A944U449-F1
#
_cell.length_a   1.000
_cell.length_b   1.000
_cell.length_c   1.000
_cell.angle_alpha   90.00
_cell.angle_beta   90.00
_cell.angle_gamma   90.00
#
_symmetry.space_group_name_H-M   'P 1'
#
loop_
_entity.id
_entity.type
_entity.pdbx_description
1 polymer ?
#
loop_
_entity_poly.entity_id
_entity_poly.type
_entity_poly.pdbx_seq_one_letter_code
_entity_poly.pdbx_strand_id
1 'polypeptide(L)'
;GGLAFARLNQSCAECHQEQARTFVFEHEAMREGCTECHDPHGSVNSKMLIQRDSNLCLKCHSQIQFPGSGDIFIGKAPHSFSMQAGSCWTAGCHTQVHGSMVDPKMRF
;
A
#
# COMPACT_ATOMS: atom_id res chain seq x y z
N GLY A 1 1.19 -20.19 -3.16
CA GLY A 1 0.50 -20.43 -4.46
C GLY A 1 -0.88 -19.82 -4.41
N GLY A 2 -1.41 -19.32 -5.53
CA GLY A 2 -2.58 -18.41 -5.57
C GLY A 2 -3.85 -18.84 -4.83
N LEU A 3 -4.15 -20.14 -4.76
CA LEU A 3 -5.33 -20.65 -4.02
C LEU A 3 -5.23 -20.45 -2.50
N ALA A 4 -4.01 -20.43 -1.94
CA ALA A 4 -3.80 -20.22 -0.51
C ALA A 4 -4.05 -18.75 -0.12
N PHE A 5 -3.60 -17.80 -0.95
CA PHE A 5 -3.83 -16.38 -0.74
C PHE A 5 -5.32 -16.01 -0.82
N ALA A 6 -6.05 -16.60 -1.77
CA ALA A 6 -7.50 -16.39 -1.88
C ALA A 6 -8.27 -16.84 -0.63
N ARG A 7 -7.91 -17.98 -0.03
CA ARG A 7 -8.54 -18.46 1.21
C ARG A 7 -8.20 -17.58 2.42
N LEU A 8 -6.94 -17.16 2.54
CA LEU A 8 -6.52 -16.28 3.62
C LEU A 8 -7.23 -14.92 3.56
N ASN A 9 -7.29 -14.33 2.36
CA ASN A 9 -8.02 -13.08 2.13
C ASN A 9 -9.51 -13.23 2.47
N GLN A 10 -10.11 -14.38 2.18
CA GLN A 10 -11.49 -14.66 2.54
C GLN A 10 -11.72 -14.65 4.05
N SER A 11 -10.83 -15.27 4.83
CA SER A 11 -10.91 -15.20 6.30
C SER A 11 -10.76 -13.78 6.83
N CYS A 12 -9.90 -12.95 6.22
CA CYS A 12 -9.83 -11.53 6.56
C CYS A 12 -11.15 -10.80 6.23
N ALA A 13 -11.75 -11.10 5.08
CA ALA A 13 -12.96 -10.46 4.57
C ALA A 13 -14.23 -10.77 5.38
N GLU A 14 -14.25 -11.85 6.18
CA GLU A 14 -15.36 -12.16 7.08
C GLU A 14 -15.64 -11.00 8.05
N CYS A 15 -14.59 -10.31 8.49
CA CYS A 15 -14.68 -9.15 9.39
C CYS A 15 -14.30 -7.83 8.70
N HIS A 16 -13.31 -7.82 7.80
CA HIS A 16 -12.78 -6.61 7.14
C HIS A 16 -13.42 -6.37 5.76
N GLN A 17 -14.74 -6.34 5.73
CA GLN A 17 -15.53 -6.25 4.50
C GLN A 17 -15.24 -4.97 3.71
N GLU A 18 -15.03 -3.85 4.39
CA GLU A 18 -14.76 -2.57 3.73
C GLU A 18 -13.39 -2.52 3.06
N GLN A 19 -12.39 -3.19 3.66
CA GLN A 19 -11.03 -3.26 3.12
C GLN A 19 -10.91 -4.33 2.04
N ALA A 20 -11.72 -5.39 2.11
CA ALA A 20 -11.70 -6.52 1.17
C ALA A 20 -12.77 -6.42 0.06
N ARG A 21 -13.57 -5.35 0.03
CA ARG A 21 -14.55 -5.14 -1.05
C ARG A 21 -13.86 -4.96 -2.40
N THR A 22 -14.63 -5.12 -3.46
CA THR A 22 -14.16 -4.79 -4.80
C THR A 22 -14.02 -3.27 -4.98
N PHE A 23 -12.90 -2.85 -5.57
CA PHE A 23 -12.61 -1.46 -5.92
C PHE A 23 -12.56 -1.29 -7.45
N VAL A 24 -12.93 -0.11 -7.94
CA VAL A 24 -12.74 0.25 -9.37
C VAL A 24 -11.25 0.37 -9.70
N PHE A 25 -10.50 0.96 -8.76
CA PHE A 25 -9.06 1.08 -8.80
C PHE A 25 -8.47 0.28 -7.63
N GLU A 26 -8.42 -1.04 -7.80
CA GLU A 26 -7.79 -1.96 -6.85
C GLU A 26 -6.28 -1.71 -6.76
N HIS A 27 -5.74 -1.68 -5.54
CA HIS A 27 -4.31 -1.75 -5.33
C HIS A 27 -3.84 -3.18 -5.60
N GLU A 28 -3.00 -3.40 -6.61
CA GLU A 28 -2.68 -4.74 -7.15
C GLU A 28 -2.18 -5.72 -6.07
N ALA A 29 -1.44 -5.24 -5.06
CA ALA A 29 -0.95 -6.08 -3.96
C ALA A 29 -2.07 -6.75 -3.14
N MET A 30 -3.32 -6.27 -3.21
CA MET A 30 -4.46 -6.94 -2.57
C MET A 30 -4.68 -8.37 -3.10
N ARG A 31 -4.24 -8.65 -4.32
CA ARG A 31 -4.28 -10.00 -4.92
C ARG A 31 -3.20 -10.93 -4.40
N GLU A 32 -2.10 -10.36 -3.92
CA GLU A 32 -1.00 -11.11 -3.30
C GLU A 32 -1.36 -11.51 -1.85
N GLY A 33 -2.16 -10.68 -1.19
CA GLY A 33 -2.89 -11.02 0.01
C GLY A 33 -2.70 -10.03 1.16
N CYS A 34 -3.60 -10.07 2.14
CA CYS A 34 -3.56 -9.13 3.27
C CYS A 34 -2.24 -9.18 4.05
N THR A 35 -1.58 -10.35 4.07
CA THR A 35 -0.33 -10.58 4.82
C THR A 35 0.92 -10.07 4.14
N GLU A 36 0.83 -9.57 2.90
CA GLU A 36 1.95 -8.86 2.27
C GLU A 36 2.24 -7.52 2.96
N CYS A 37 1.26 -6.99 3.67
CA CYS A 37 1.34 -5.74 4.41
C CYS A 37 1.13 -5.93 5.92
N HIS A 38 0.29 -6.88 6.35
CA HIS A 38 -0.12 -7.06 7.74
C HIS A 38 0.39 -8.35 8.38
N ASP A 39 0.74 -8.28 9.66
CA ASP A 39 0.94 -9.45 10.52
C ASP A 39 -0.32 -9.70 11.36
N PRO A 40 -1.10 -10.77 11.09
CA PRO A 40 -2.33 -11.05 11.82
C PRO A 40 -2.10 -11.42 13.30
N HIS A 41 -0.86 -11.75 13.70
CA HIS A 41 -0.52 -12.06 15.08
C HIS A 41 0.03 -10.85 15.86
N GLY A 42 0.12 -9.70 15.20
CA GLY A 42 0.55 -8.44 15.79
C GLY A 42 1.94 -8.01 15.34
N SER A 43 2.19 -6.70 15.44
CA SER A 43 3.48 -6.08 15.08
C SER A 43 3.72 -4.88 15.98
N VAL A 44 4.99 -4.52 16.14
CA VAL A 44 5.40 -3.26 16.78
C VAL A 44 4.99 -2.03 15.97
N ASN A 45 4.69 -2.21 14.68
CA ASN A 45 4.25 -1.14 13.80
C ASN A 45 2.73 -0.93 13.93
N SER A 46 2.30 0.32 13.82
CA SER A 46 0.88 0.68 13.78
C SER A 46 0.13 -0.12 12.70
N LYS A 47 -1.15 -0.42 12.95
CA LYS A 47 -2.00 -1.21 12.03
C LYS A 47 -1.46 -2.60 11.73
N MET A 48 -0.64 -3.14 12.63
CA MET A 48 -0.03 -4.46 12.49
C MET A 48 0.80 -4.61 11.21
N LEU A 49 1.45 -3.54 10.76
CA LEU A 49 2.21 -3.58 9.52
C LEU A 49 3.52 -4.36 9.65
N ILE A 50 3.92 -5.08 8.61
CA ILE A 50 5.19 -5.84 8.60
C ILE A 50 6.43 -4.94 8.44
N GLN A 51 6.24 -3.68 8.07
CA GLN A 51 7.28 -2.65 7.94
C GLN A 51 6.73 -1.29 8.41
N ARG A 52 7.63 -0.39 8.81
CA ARG A 52 7.25 0.93 9.32
C ARG A 52 7.06 1.96 8.20
N ASP A 53 6.03 2.79 8.33
CA ASP A 53 5.79 3.99 7.50
C ASP A 53 5.93 3.73 5.99
N SER A 54 6.66 4.60 5.29
CA SER A 54 6.87 4.52 3.84
C SER A 54 7.70 3.31 3.41
N ASN A 55 8.46 2.68 4.31
CA ASN A 55 9.30 1.53 3.93
C ASN A 55 8.46 0.35 3.42
N LEU A 56 7.23 0.22 3.91
CA LEU A 56 6.30 -0.79 3.40
C LEU A 56 5.99 -0.57 1.92
N CYS A 57 5.58 0.66 1.58
CA CYS A 57 5.23 1.06 0.21
C CYS A 57 6.44 0.93 -0.73
N LEU A 58 7.60 1.36 -0.25
CA LEU A 58 8.87 1.32 -1.00
C LEU A 58 9.37 -0.10 -1.28
N LYS A 59 8.80 -1.16 -0.68
CA LYS A 59 9.10 -2.54 -1.12
C LYS A 59 8.79 -2.75 -2.60
N CYS A 60 7.73 -2.10 -3.10
CA CYS A 60 7.30 -2.21 -4.49
C CYS A 60 7.46 -0.87 -5.24
N HIS A 61 7.29 0.27 -4.56
CA HIS A 61 7.30 1.61 -5.15
C HIS A 61 8.68 2.30 -5.03
N SER A 62 9.78 1.58 -5.24
CA SER A 62 11.16 2.06 -4.97
C SER A 62 11.79 2.91 -6.08
N GLN A 63 11.05 3.35 -7.09
CA GLN A 63 11.63 3.79 -8.37
C GLN A 63 12.24 5.21 -8.36
N ILE A 64 13.36 5.39 -7.63
CA ILE A 64 14.18 6.61 -7.67
C ILE A 64 14.89 6.67 -9.03
N GLN A 65 14.44 7.55 -9.93
CA GLN A 65 14.95 7.57 -11.31
C GLN A 65 16.26 8.34 -11.50
N PHE A 66 16.70 9.19 -10.56
CA PHE A 66 17.88 10.04 -10.79
C PHE A 66 18.79 10.17 -9.56
N PRO A 67 19.77 9.27 -9.39
CA PRO A 67 20.83 9.42 -8.41
C PRO A 67 21.72 10.62 -8.80
N GLY A 68 21.47 11.79 -8.22
CA GLY A 68 22.31 12.98 -8.40
C GLY A 68 21.57 14.32 -8.35
N SER A 69 20.29 14.39 -8.75
CA SER A 69 19.51 15.64 -8.63
C SER A 69 18.85 15.81 -7.26
N GLY A 70 18.77 14.74 -6.47
CA GLY A 70 17.99 14.71 -5.22
C GLY A 70 16.48 14.54 -5.45
N ASP A 71 16.04 14.38 -6.71
CA ASP A 71 14.63 14.20 -7.03
C ASP A 71 14.16 12.77 -6.84
N ILE A 72 13.08 12.61 -6.09
CA ILE A 72 12.40 11.33 -5.90
C ILE A 72 11.21 11.29 -6.85
N PHE A 73 11.18 10.26 -7.69
CA PHE A 73 10.03 9.93 -8.51
C PHE A 73 9.44 8.61 -8.00
N ILE A 74 8.11 8.50 -8.05
CA ILE A 74 7.40 7.24 -7.83
C ILE A 74 6.53 7.04 -9.06
N GLY A 75 6.87 6.04 -9.86
CA GLY A 75 6.35 5.90 -11.22
C GLY A 75 6.75 7.09 -12.09
N LYS A 76 5.75 7.78 -12.68
CA LYS A 76 5.96 8.98 -13.53
C LYS A 76 5.72 10.30 -12.79
N ALA A 77 5.51 10.27 -11.48
CA ALA A 77 5.13 11.44 -10.69
C ALA A 77 6.27 11.89 -9.76
N PRO A 78 6.59 13.20 -9.70
CA PRO A 78 7.57 13.73 -8.75
C PRO A 78 7.00 13.69 -7.32
N HIS A 79 7.78 13.15 -6.40
CA HIS A 79 7.42 12.93 -5.00
C HIS A 79 8.41 13.58 -4.02
N SER A 80 9.44 14.28 -4.50
CA SER A 80 10.47 14.93 -3.67
C SER A 80 9.89 15.80 -2.55
N PHE A 81 8.82 16.55 -2.84
CA PHE A 81 8.13 17.39 -1.86
C PHE A 81 7.13 16.58 -1.00
N SER A 82 6.35 15.70 -1.63
CA SER A 82 5.36 14.89 -0.93
C SER A 82 5.97 14.00 0.15
N MET A 83 7.17 13.46 -0.09
CA MET A 83 7.91 12.64 0.86
C MET A 83 8.41 13.44 2.09
N GLN A 84 8.44 14.77 2.03
CA GLN A 84 8.77 15.64 3.18
C GLN A 84 7.55 15.91 4.07
N ALA A 85 6.33 15.76 3.53
CA ALA A 85 5.09 16.07 4.23
C ALA A 85 4.61 14.96 5.17
N GLY A 86 5.16 13.75 5.08
CA GLY A 86 4.79 12.62 5.91
C GLY A 86 5.04 11.28 5.22
N SER A 87 4.46 10.20 5.76
CA SER A 87 4.43 8.92 5.06
C SER A 87 3.48 8.97 3.87
N CYS A 88 3.55 7.99 2.98
CA CYS A 88 2.72 7.92 1.79
C CYS A 88 1.22 8.13 2.08
N TRP A 89 0.72 7.58 3.21
CA TRP A 89 -0.68 7.76 3.63
C TRP A 89 -0.88 8.90 4.64
N THR A 90 0.07 9.17 5.55
CA THR A 90 -0.11 10.23 6.57
C THR A 90 0.06 11.63 6.00
N ALA A 91 0.75 11.77 4.87
CA ALA A 91 0.83 13.02 4.11
C ALA A 91 -0.52 13.42 3.46
N GLY A 92 -1.55 12.58 3.56
CA GLY A 92 -2.89 12.85 3.02
C GLY A 92 -3.06 12.55 1.53
N CYS A 93 -2.03 12.01 0.87
CA CYS A 93 -2.08 11.68 -0.56
C CYS A 93 -2.56 10.25 -0.83
N HIS A 94 -1.95 9.20 -0.26
CA HIS A 94 -2.39 7.80 -0.46
C HIS A 94 -3.27 7.33 0.71
N THR A 95 -4.43 7.96 0.91
CA THR A 95 -5.31 7.64 2.06
C THR A 95 -6.19 6.40 1.85
N GLN A 96 -6.26 5.89 0.62
CA GLN A 96 -7.08 4.73 0.23
C GLN A 96 -6.19 3.56 -0.24
N VAL A 97 -5.33 3.05 0.64
CA VAL A 97 -4.27 2.07 0.31
C VAL A 97 -4.77 0.66 -0.08
N HIS A 98 -6.01 0.30 0.27
CA HIS A 98 -6.61 -0.97 -0.15
C HIS A 98 -7.28 -0.87 -1.53
N GLY A 99 -7.38 0.34 -2.09
CA GLY A 99 -8.04 0.63 -3.36
C GLY A 99 -9.04 1.79 -3.26
N SER A 100 -9.41 2.36 -4.40
CA SER A 100 -10.36 3.47 -4.49
C SER A 100 -11.48 3.22 -5.49
N MET A 101 -12.63 3.83 -5.22
CA MET A 101 -13.76 3.86 -6.17
C MET A 101 -13.70 5.05 -7.12
N VAL A 102 -12.89 6.05 -6.81
CA VAL A 102 -12.98 7.38 -7.44
C VAL A 102 -11.64 7.91 -7.93
N ASP A 103 -10.52 7.52 -7.31
CA ASP A 103 -9.20 8.03 -7.66
C ASP A 103 -8.26 6.92 -8.14
N PRO A 104 -7.90 6.89 -9.45
CA PRO A 104 -6.96 5.91 -9.99
C PRO A 104 -5.53 6.05 -9.45
N LYS A 105 -5.18 7.13 -8.76
CA LYS A 105 -3.85 7.30 -8.16
C LYS A 105 -3.65 6.50 -6.88
N MET A 106 -4.73 6.05 -6.24
CA MET A 106 -4.70 5.28 -4.99
C MET A 106 -4.44 3.79 -5.19
N ARG A 107 -4.35 3.32 -6.44
CA ARG A 107 -3.99 1.94 -6.77
C ARG A 107 -2.49 1.65 -6.65
N PHE A 108 -1.71 2.67 -6.31
CA PHE A 108 -0.26 2.67 -6.15
C PHE A 108 0.10 3.09 -4.72
#